data_AF-A0A7S4V4M0-F1
#
_entry.id   AF-A0A7S4V4M0-F1
#
_cell.length_a   1.000
_cell.length_b   1.000
_cell.length_c   1.000
_cell.angle_alpha   90.00
_cell.angle_beta   90.00
_cell.angle_gamma   90.00
#
_symmetry.space_group_name_H-M   'P 1'
#
loop_
_entity.id
_entity.type
_entity.pdbx_description
1 polymer ?
#
loop_
_entity_poly.entity_id
_entity_poly.type
_entity_poly.pdbx_seq_one_letter_code
_entity_poly.pdbx_strand_id
1 'polypeptide(L)'
;MGIPKYHKWLTERYPDAFAEAQREAADHVYVDINSQLHDCMRHATSKDGFFSHLFTKLDSLFRTVAPSKSVFLAVDGPASCAKCLTQRQRRRAHAQKDAKTAKGGKANGKGKWGKGGKGAPAGPAAQLSNNMLTPGVPFMTELTRALEYYSASRMAPGGVFARCEAVTVSGAHAIGEGEHKIVSQMLRQAARVAGEGRPAESHVIFSGDADIFLLSLVQSACRRVRVVSERPQEGGPNAGKRKRGMMLQIWNAEVLARHLHTELTRGPGLSRKASDEAALRRDFALCSLFAGNDYLPELRCSLTPQKVWEQYLSLRRARFAKSPLVEASLAEEGLPASHSEGGWALDVGEEGSAFAVEPYEHYAFHQPLLLELMRAASGG
;
A
#
# COMPACT_ATOMS: atom_id res chain seq x y z
N MET A 1 -0.92 -8.00 -3.39
CA MET A 1 -1.29 -8.05 -4.84
C MET A 1 -0.46 -6.98 -5.54
N GLY A 2 -0.85 -6.51 -6.73
CA GLY A 2 -0.32 -5.31 -7.39
C GLY A 2 0.93 -5.51 -8.24
N ILE A 3 2.04 -5.92 -7.61
CA ILE A 3 3.36 -5.97 -8.27
C ILE A 3 4.19 -7.25 -8.02
N PRO A 4 3.65 -8.45 -7.71
CA PRO A 4 4.51 -9.64 -7.55
C PRO A 4 5.40 -9.91 -8.78
N LYS A 5 4.92 -9.59 -9.99
CA LYS A 5 5.69 -9.71 -11.22
C LYS A 5 6.76 -8.62 -11.39
N TYR A 6 6.54 -7.38 -10.92
CA TYR A 6 7.61 -6.38 -11.03
C TYR A 6 8.60 -6.43 -9.88
N HIS A 7 8.24 -6.91 -8.69
CA HIS A 7 9.13 -6.76 -7.53
C HIS A 7 10.52 -7.36 -7.79
N LYS A 8 10.58 -8.60 -8.31
CA LYS A 8 11.85 -9.23 -8.68
C LYS A 8 12.60 -8.40 -9.73
N TRP A 9 11.92 -7.98 -10.79
CA TRP A 9 12.50 -7.15 -11.84
C TRP A 9 13.04 -5.81 -11.31
N LEU A 10 12.28 -5.12 -10.46
CA LEU A 10 12.63 -3.82 -9.90
C LEU A 10 13.78 -3.91 -8.92
N THR A 11 13.81 -4.95 -8.07
CA THR A 11 14.93 -5.19 -7.16
C THR A 11 16.22 -5.55 -7.89
N GLU A 12 16.14 -6.32 -8.97
CA GLU A 12 17.30 -6.65 -9.81
C GLU A 12 17.79 -5.43 -10.62
N ARG A 13 16.87 -4.62 -11.17
CA ARG A 13 17.22 -3.48 -12.04
C ARG A 13 17.60 -2.22 -11.29
N TYR A 14 17.01 -1.98 -10.12
CA TYR A 14 17.19 -0.77 -9.31
C TYR A 14 17.52 -1.10 -7.86
N PRO A 15 18.60 -1.85 -7.58
CA PRO A 15 18.90 -2.33 -6.22
C PRO A 15 18.99 -1.20 -5.18
N ASP A 16 19.47 -0.02 -5.56
CA ASP A 16 19.58 1.14 -4.67
C ASP A 16 18.21 1.68 -4.20
N ALA A 17 17.13 1.41 -4.94
CA ALA A 17 15.77 1.77 -4.56
C ALA A 17 15.16 0.75 -3.57
N PHE A 18 15.78 -0.41 -3.38
CA PHE A 18 15.27 -1.51 -2.56
C PHE A 18 16.32 -2.02 -1.58
N ALA A 19 16.41 -1.41 -0.41
CA ALA A 19 17.41 -1.72 0.61
C ALA A 19 16.81 -2.49 1.80
N GLU A 20 17.65 -3.18 2.57
CA GLU A 20 17.25 -3.70 3.88
C GLU A 20 16.98 -2.54 4.84
N ALA A 21 15.90 -2.63 5.61
CA ALA A 21 15.56 -1.60 6.58
C ALA A 21 16.54 -1.62 7.74
N GLN A 22 17.21 -0.49 7.94
CA GLN A 22 17.99 -0.25 9.14
C GLN A 22 17.15 0.53 10.14
N ARG A 23 17.64 0.65 11.38
CA ARG A 23 17.02 1.55 12.34
C ARG A 23 17.13 2.98 11.82
N GLU A 24 15.97 3.60 11.60
CA GLU A 24 15.90 4.95 11.05
C GLU A 24 14.82 5.78 11.76
N ALA A 25 14.91 7.10 11.61
CA ALA A 25 13.87 8.02 12.06
C ALA A 25 13.08 8.56 10.86
N ALA A 26 11.83 8.92 11.11
CA ALA A 26 10.96 9.57 10.14
C ALA A 26 10.04 10.57 10.83
N ASP A 27 9.71 11.66 10.13
CA ASP A 27 8.79 12.67 10.65
C ASP A 27 7.39 12.08 10.81
N HIS A 28 6.92 11.36 9.79
CA HIS A 28 5.61 10.73 9.78
C HIS A 28 5.73 9.24 9.48
N VAL A 29 5.12 8.43 10.34
CA VAL A 29 5.02 6.98 10.14
C VAL A 29 3.57 6.56 9.96
N TYR A 30 3.30 5.85 8.89
CA TYR A 30 1.97 5.35 8.51
C TYR A 30 1.96 3.83 8.57
N VAL A 31 0.89 3.23 9.06
CA VAL A 31 0.74 1.77 9.10
C VAL A 31 -0.58 1.38 8.47
N ASP A 32 -0.50 0.61 7.40
CA ASP A 32 -1.63 -0.14 6.88
C ASP A 32 -1.87 -1.33 7.80
N ILE A 33 -2.85 -1.20 8.70
CA ILE A 33 -3.13 -2.19 9.73
C ILE A 33 -3.56 -3.51 9.10
N ASN A 34 -4.35 -3.48 8.03
CA ASN A 34 -4.91 -4.67 7.38
C ASN A 34 -3.80 -5.60 6.85
N SER A 35 -2.71 -5.02 6.34
CA SER A 35 -1.52 -5.79 5.96
C SER A 35 -0.87 -6.56 7.13
N GLN A 36 -1.05 -6.10 8.37
CA GLN A 36 -0.48 -6.70 9.58
C GLN A 36 -1.39 -7.77 10.22
N LEU A 37 -2.71 -7.70 9.97
CA LEU A 37 -3.68 -8.54 10.66
C LEU A 37 -3.61 -10.01 10.25
N HIS A 38 -3.27 -10.32 9.00
CA HIS A 38 -3.27 -11.69 8.50
C HIS A 38 -2.26 -12.59 9.22
N ASP A 39 -1.07 -12.07 9.54
CA ASP A 39 -0.10 -12.80 10.37
C ASP A 39 -0.60 -12.98 11.80
N CYS A 40 -1.20 -11.94 12.37
CA CYS A 40 -1.78 -12.00 13.71
C CYS A 40 -2.87 -13.07 13.78
N MET A 41 -3.77 -13.14 12.78
CA MET A 41 -4.82 -14.16 12.69
C MET A 41 -4.26 -15.59 12.58
N ARG A 42 -3.11 -15.77 11.92
CA ARG A 42 -2.46 -17.09 11.79
C ARG A 42 -1.88 -17.61 13.10
N HIS A 43 -1.39 -16.71 13.96
CA HIS A 43 -0.69 -17.06 15.19
C HIS A 43 -1.56 -16.95 16.44
N ALA A 44 -2.67 -16.19 16.37
CA ALA A 44 -3.56 -16.00 17.49
C ALA A 44 -4.37 -17.26 17.83
N THR A 45 -4.41 -17.52 19.13
CA THR A 45 -5.17 -18.61 19.76
C THR A 45 -6.47 -18.14 20.39
N SER A 46 -6.51 -16.85 20.76
CA SER A 46 -7.66 -16.17 21.33
C SER A 46 -7.70 -14.74 20.81
N LYS A 47 -8.81 -14.04 21.03
CA LYS A 47 -8.93 -12.61 20.72
C LYS A 47 -7.89 -11.77 21.48
N ASP A 48 -7.66 -12.06 22.75
CA ASP A 48 -6.63 -11.36 23.54
C ASP A 48 -5.23 -11.66 23.04
N GLY A 49 -4.99 -12.92 22.63
CA GLY A 49 -3.77 -13.33 21.97
C GLY A 49 -3.56 -12.55 20.67
N PHE A 50 -4.60 -12.37 19.86
CA PHE A 50 -4.55 -11.58 18.64
C PHE A 50 -4.10 -10.13 18.89
N PHE A 51 -4.73 -9.44 19.85
CA PHE A 51 -4.36 -8.06 20.18
C PHE A 51 -2.95 -7.96 20.77
N SER A 52 -2.56 -8.91 21.61
CA SER A 52 -1.20 -8.96 22.17
C SER A 52 -0.13 -9.12 21.08
N HIS A 53 -0.38 -9.99 20.09
CA HIS A 53 0.52 -10.16 18.94
C HIS A 53 0.56 -8.90 18.07
N LEU A 54 -0.60 -8.29 17.80
CA LEU A 54 -0.68 -7.05 17.03
C LEU A 54 0.13 -5.93 17.69
N PHE A 55 -0.06 -5.69 18.98
CA PHE A 55 0.67 -4.63 19.71
C PHE A 55 2.18 -4.89 19.76
N THR A 56 2.58 -6.15 19.96
CA THR A 56 4.00 -6.53 19.93
C THR A 56 4.60 -6.30 18.55
N LYS A 57 3.86 -6.63 17.48
CA LYS A 57 4.29 -6.39 16.10
C LYS A 57 4.45 -4.90 15.84
N LEU A 58 3.44 -4.08 16.18
CA LEU A 58 3.49 -2.62 16.04
C LEU A 58 4.67 -2.02 16.81
N ASP A 59 4.88 -2.40 18.08
CA ASP A 59 6.02 -1.95 18.87
C ASP A 59 7.36 -2.29 18.20
N SER A 60 7.47 -3.45 17.55
CA SER A 60 8.67 -3.84 16.78
C SER A 60 8.88 -2.96 15.54
N LEU A 61 7.80 -2.63 14.82
CA LEU A 61 7.86 -1.73 13.66
C LEU A 61 8.32 -0.34 14.08
N PHE A 62 7.74 0.24 15.12
CA PHE A 62 8.08 1.59 15.61
C PHE A 62 9.45 1.67 16.31
N ARG A 63 9.99 0.56 16.81
CA ARG A 63 11.39 0.49 17.25
C ARG A 63 12.38 0.44 16.09
N THR A 64 11.94 -0.03 14.92
CA THR A 64 12.77 -0.04 13.71
C THR A 64 12.72 1.32 13.04
N VAL A 65 11.54 1.91 12.91
CA VAL A 65 11.35 3.26 12.38
C VAL A 65 10.71 4.13 13.46
N ALA A 66 11.54 4.97 14.08
CA ALA A 66 11.10 5.84 15.16
C ALA A 66 10.40 7.10 14.60
N PRO A 67 9.12 7.33 14.91
CA PRO A 67 8.42 8.56 14.50
C PRO A 67 8.89 9.75 15.34
N SER A 68 9.11 10.90 14.71
CA SER A 68 9.47 12.15 15.39
C SER A 68 8.35 13.18 15.47
N LYS A 69 7.33 13.12 14.61
CA LYS A 69 6.20 14.09 14.61
C LYS A 69 4.84 13.42 14.70
N SER A 70 4.51 12.50 13.79
CA SER A 70 3.19 11.87 13.83
C SER A 70 3.15 10.40 13.45
N VAL A 71 2.13 9.72 13.94
CA VAL A 71 1.78 8.36 13.55
C VAL A 71 0.35 8.31 13.01
N PHE A 72 0.13 7.57 11.92
CA PHE A 72 -1.19 7.34 11.36
C PHE A 72 -1.45 5.84 11.17
N LEU A 73 -2.41 5.29 11.90
CA LEU A 73 -2.82 3.89 11.82
C LEU A 73 -4.09 3.79 10.97
N ALA A 74 -3.98 3.19 9.78
CA ALA A 74 -5.07 3.08 8.84
C ALA A 74 -5.68 1.67 8.86
N VAL A 75 -6.95 1.56 9.23
CA VAL A 75 -7.75 0.34 9.11
C VAL A 75 -8.61 0.46 7.86
N ASP A 76 -8.75 -0.62 7.07
CA ASP A 76 -9.66 -0.59 5.92
C ASP A 76 -11.09 -0.28 6.41
N GLY A 77 -11.76 0.62 5.69
CA GLY A 77 -13.19 0.83 5.83
C GLY A 77 -13.95 0.45 4.57
N PRO A 78 -15.19 0.94 4.38
CA PRO A 78 -15.96 0.70 3.17
C PRO A 78 -15.17 1.09 1.92
N ALA A 79 -14.91 0.11 1.04
CA ALA A 79 -14.14 0.28 -0.18
C ALA A 79 -15.05 0.62 -1.38
N SER A 80 -14.43 1.01 -2.50
CA SER A 80 -15.16 1.26 -3.75
C SER A 80 -15.90 0.02 -4.26
N CYS A 81 -16.94 0.22 -5.08
CA CYS A 81 -17.68 -0.87 -5.70
C CYS A 81 -16.77 -1.80 -6.52
N ALA A 82 -15.78 -1.23 -7.24
CA ALA A 82 -14.80 -1.99 -8.00
C ALA A 82 -13.98 -2.94 -7.10
N LYS A 83 -13.50 -2.44 -5.96
CA LYS A 83 -12.76 -3.27 -4.98
C LYS A 83 -13.63 -4.36 -4.36
N CYS A 84 -14.90 -4.05 -4.07
CA CYS A 84 -15.85 -4.98 -3.45
C CYS A 84 -15.97 -6.29 -4.24
N LEU A 85 -15.94 -6.24 -5.58
CA LEU A 85 -15.97 -7.43 -6.44
C LEU A 85 -14.78 -8.36 -6.17
N THR A 86 -13.57 -7.80 -6.16
CA THR A 86 -12.33 -8.54 -5.95
C THR A 86 -12.20 -9.05 -4.52
N GLN A 87 -12.66 -8.28 -3.52
CA GLN A 87 -12.75 -8.75 -2.13
C GLN A 87 -13.75 -9.92 -1.99
N ARG A 88 -14.93 -9.82 -2.62
CA ARG A 88 -15.94 -10.89 -2.62
C ARG A 88 -15.40 -12.18 -3.22
N GLN A 89 -14.72 -12.09 -4.37
CA GLN A 89 -14.13 -13.25 -5.03
C GLN A 89 -13.05 -13.91 -4.16
N ARG A 90 -12.15 -13.11 -3.57
CA ARG A 90 -11.11 -13.62 -2.66
C ARG A 90 -11.71 -14.34 -1.45
N ARG A 91 -12.67 -13.71 -0.75
CA ARG A 91 -13.31 -14.30 0.43
C ARG A 91 -14.03 -15.61 0.10
N ARG A 92 -14.71 -15.68 -1.05
CA ARG A 92 -15.33 -16.93 -1.54
C ARG A 92 -14.29 -18.03 -1.79
N ALA A 93 -13.17 -17.70 -2.43
CA ALA A 93 -12.10 -18.66 -2.68
C ALA A 93 -11.47 -19.17 -1.38
N HIS A 94 -11.28 -18.31 -0.37
CA HIS A 94 -10.82 -18.71 0.97
C HIS A 94 -11.80 -19.66 1.65
N ALA A 95 -13.10 -19.30 1.70
CA ALA A 95 -14.12 -20.15 2.30
C ALA A 95 -14.21 -21.54 1.62
N GLN A 96 -14.08 -21.59 0.29
CA GLN A 96 -14.05 -22.86 -0.46
C GLN A 96 -12.79 -23.70 -0.14
N LYS A 97 -11.62 -23.07 0.00
CA LYS A 97 -10.39 -23.76 0.39
C LYS A 97 -10.49 -24.33 1.81
N ASP A 98 -11.06 -23.57 2.74
CA ASP A 98 -11.25 -23.99 4.12
C ASP A 98 -12.23 -25.18 4.19
N ALA A 99 -13.35 -25.11 3.45
CA ALA A 99 -14.32 -26.20 3.36
C ALA A 99 -13.73 -27.49 2.75
N LYS A 100 -12.89 -27.38 1.70
CA LYS A 100 -12.19 -28.53 1.11
C LYS A 100 -11.17 -29.14 2.07
N THR A 101 -10.45 -28.31 2.81
CA THR A 101 -9.46 -28.78 3.80
C THR A 101 -10.13 -29.51 4.96
N ALA A 102 -11.30 -29.04 5.41
CA ALA A 102 -12.10 -29.69 6.43
C ALA A 102 -12.64 -31.07 5.98
N LYS A 103 -13.11 -31.19 4.72
CA LYS A 103 -13.63 -32.46 4.17
C LYS A 103 -12.54 -33.49 3.83
N GLY A 104 -11.34 -33.03 3.48
CA GLY A 104 -10.28 -33.90 2.94
C GLY A 104 -9.39 -34.63 3.95
N GLY A 105 -9.62 -34.48 5.26
CA GLY A 105 -8.87 -35.17 6.33
C GLY A 105 -7.37 -34.84 6.45
N LYS A 106 -6.75 -34.24 5.43
CA LYS A 106 -5.40 -33.71 5.43
C LYS A 106 -5.38 -32.36 6.16
N ALA A 107 -5.51 -32.43 7.48
CA ALA A 107 -5.10 -31.34 8.36
C ALA A 107 -3.58 -31.17 8.24
N ASN A 108 -3.11 -30.47 7.19
CA ASN A 108 -1.72 -30.07 7.07
C ASN A 108 -1.45 -29.14 8.27
N GLY A 109 -0.72 -29.62 9.27
CA GLY A 109 -0.67 -29.07 10.63
C GLY A 109 -0.04 -27.69 10.77
N LYS A 110 -0.71 -26.63 10.29
CA LYS A 110 -0.38 -25.21 10.55
C LYS A 110 -1.60 -24.31 10.81
N GLY A 111 -2.72 -24.90 11.16
CA GLY A 111 -3.90 -24.19 11.70
C GLY A 111 -4.69 -25.15 12.57
N LYS A 112 -4.13 -25.57 13.71
CA LYS A 112 -4.83 -26.41 14.68
C LYS A 112 -5.57 -25.53 15.68
N TRP A 113 -6.90 -25.49 15.57
CA TRP A 113 -7.80 -25.33 16.71
C TRP A 113 -8.68 -26.58 16.79
N GLY A 114 -8.67 -27.24 17.96
CA GLY A 114 -9.48 -28.42 18.27
C GLY A 114 -8.76 -29.77 18.34
N LYS A 115 -7.81 -29.96 19.26
CA LYS A 115 -7.79 -31.20 20.07
C LYS A 115 -7.76 -30.79 21.52
N GLY A 116 -8.86 -31.04 22.21
CA GLY A 116 -9.02 -30.72 23.62
C GLY A 116 -7.93 -31.38 24.46
N GLY A 117 -7.35 -30.59 25.35
CA GLY A 117 -7.11 -31.12 26.68
C GLY A 117 -8.46 -31.60 27.21
N LYS A 118 -8.50 -32.82 27.75
CA LYS A 118 -9.69 -33.37 28.41
C LYS A 118 -10.13 -32.35 29.47
N GLY A 119 -11.22 -31.63 29.22
CA GLY A 119 -11.78 -30.65 30.16
C GLY A 119 -12.23 -29.28 29.61
N ALA A 120 -12.11 -28.98 28.30
CA ALA A 120 -12.66 -27.72 27.77
C ALA A 120 -14.17 -27.83 27.47
N PRO A 121 -15.03 -26.89 27.90
CA PRO A 121 -16.47 -26.95 27.67
C PRO A 121 -16.79 -26.83 26.17
N ALA A 122 -17.70 -27.67 25.70
CA ALA A 122 -18.32 -27.54 24.38
C ALA A 122 -19.30 -26.36 24.39
N GLY A 123 -18.82 -25.17 24.05
CA GLY A 123 -19.64 -23.99 23.80
C GLY A 123 -19.20 -23.28 22.51
N PRO A 124 -20.05 -22.45 21.89
CA PRO A 124 -19.72 -21.72 20.66
C PRO A 124 -18.80 -20.54 20.96
N ALA A 125 -17.55 -20.82 21.35
CA ALA A 125 -16.51 -19.80 21.36
C ALA A 125 -16.22 -19.45 19.89
N ALA A 126 -16.60 -18.24 19.48
CA ALA A 126 -16.51 -17.74 18.11
C ALA A 126 -15.08 -17.92 17.57
N GLN A 127 -14.92 -18.85 16.63
CA GLN A 127 -13.65 -19.14 15.98
C GLN A 127 -13.18 -17.92 15.19
N LEU A 128 -11.94 -17.45 15.44
CA LEU A 128 -11.33 -16.37 14.67
C LEU A 128 -11.26 -16.75 13.19
N SER A 129 -11.85 -15.93 12.33
CA SER A 129 -11.90 -16.12 10.88
C SER A 129 -11.38 -14.88 10.16
N ASN A 130 -10.64 -15.05 9.06
CA ASN A 130 -10.19 -13.93 8.23
C ASN A 130 -11.36 -13.07 7.71
N ASN A 131 -12.57 -13.64 7.60
CA ASN A 131 -13.75 -12.87 7.19
C ASN A 131 -14.18 -11.84 8.25
N MET A 132 -13.73 -11.97 9.50
CA MET A 132 -13.94 -10.96 10.54
C MET A 132 -13.16 -9.67 10.28
N LEU A 133 -12.13 -9.71 9.41
CA LEU A 133 -11.37 -8.55 8.94
C LEU A 133 -12.14 -7.80 7.85
N THR A 134 -13.42 -7.53 8.10
CA THR A 134 -14.33 -6.85 7.16
C THR A 134 -14.98 -5.68 7.88
N PRO A 135 -14.90 -4.45 7.31
CA PRO A 135 -15.63 -3.30 7.83
C PRO A 135 -17.12 -3.63 8.07
N GLY A 136 -17.67 -3.15 9.19
CA GLY A 136 -19.05 -3.45 9.60
C GLY A 136 -19.21 -4.71 10.46
N VAL A 137 -18.18 -5.57 10.58
CA VAL A 137 -18.18 -6.66 11.56
C VAL A 137 -17.82 -6.09 12.95
N PRO A 138 -18.50 -6.48 14.04
CA PRO A 138 -18.21 -5.96 15.40
C PRO A 138 -16.74 -6.04 15.81
N PHE A 139 -16.03 -7.09 15.37
CA PHE A 139 -14.60 -7.25 15.61
C PHE A 139 -13.75 -6.08 15.09
N MET A 140 -14.12 -5.45 13.97
CA MET A 140 -13.37 -4.30 13.42
C MET A 140 -13.59 -3.03 14.24
N THR A 141 -14.75 -2.88 14.89
CA THR A 141 -15.00 -1.81 15.86
C THR A 141 -14.16 -2.01 17.11
N GLU A 142 -14.06 -3.25 17.60
CA GLU A 142 -13.20 -3.60 18.73
C GLU A 142 -11.72 -3.39 18.40
N LEU A 143 -11.29 -3.75 17.19
CA LEU A 143 -9.94 -3.48 16.69
C LEU A 143 -9.63 -1.98 16.70
N THR A 144 -10.57 -1.14 16.24
CA THR A 144 -10.40 0.31 16.26
C THR A 144 -10.17 0.82 17.68
N ARG A 145 -11.02 0.42 18.64
CA ARG A 145 -10.88 0.79 20.07
C ARG A 145 -9.57 0.28 20.68
N ALA A 146 -9.16 -0.93 20.32
CA ALA A 146 -7.91 -1.51 20.78
C ALA A 146 -6.69 -0.71 20.28
N LEU A 147 -6.72 -0.23 19.03
CA LEU A 147 -5.67 0.62 18.46
C LEU A 147 -5.65 2.02 19.07
N GLU A 148 -6.81 2.60 19.40
CA GLU A 148 -6.91 3.87 20.14
C GLU A 148 -6.30 3.73 21.54
N TYR A 149 -6.65 2.67 22.26
CA TYR A 149 -6.05 2.34 23.56
C TYR A 149 -4.53 2.14 23.44
N TYR A 150 -4.08 1.35 22.46
CA TYR A 150 -2.66 1.15 22.18
C TYR A 150 -1.95 2.48 21.96
N SER A 151 -2.50 3.33 21.09
CA SER A 151 -1.95 4.64 20.77
C SER A 151 -1.79 5.51 22.01
N ALA A 152 -2.86 5.68 22.80
CA ALA A 152 -2.82 6.45 24.03
C ALA A 152 -1.79 5.90 25.03
N SER A 153 -1.72 4.57 25.19
CA SER A 153 -0.76 3.93 26.10
C SER A 153 0.71 4.15 25.67
N ARG A 154 0.98 4.28 24.37
CA ARG A 154 2.32 4.46 23.82
C ARG A 154 2.75 5.92 23.71
N MET A 155 1.83 6.86 23.92
CA MET A 155 2.15 8.27 24.12
C MET A 155 2.60 8.59 25.55
N ALA A 156 2.32 7.71 26.51
CA ALA A 156 2.81 7.86 27.88
C ALA A 156 4.36 7.90 27.94
N PRO A 157 4.96 8.50 28.99
CA PRO A 157 6.41 8.56 29.15
C PRO A 157 7.07 7.17 29.01
N GLY A 158 8.11 7.08 28.17
CA GLY A 158 8.81 5.82 27.87
C GLY A 158 8.17 4.97 26.76
N GLY A 159 7.01 5.35 26.24
CA GLY A 159 6.37 4.71 25.09
C GLY A 159 7.00 5.10 23.75
N VAL A 160 6.73 4.30 22.71
CA VAL A 160 7.28 4.51 21.34
C VAL A 160 6.74 5.77 20.65
N PHE A 161 5.67 6.38 21.16
CA PHE A 161 5.10 7.63 20.66
C PHE A 161 5.27 8.81 21.61
N ALA A 162 6.10 8.67 22.66
CA ALA A 162 6.27 9.70 23.69
C ALA A 162 6.76 11.06 23.14
N ARG A 163 7.31 11.09 21.93
CA ARG A 163 7.79 12.31 21.25
C ARG A 163 6.90 12.77 20.09
N CYS A 164 5.85 12.04 19.78
CA CYS A 164 4.93 12.40 18.70
C CYS A 164 4.01 13.53 19.15
N GLU A 165 3.82 14.51 18.27
CA GLU A 165 2.83 15.58 18.42
C GLU A 165 1.40 15.04 18.25
N ALA A 166 1.23 14.05 17.36
CA ALA A 166 -0.07 13.45 17.07
C ALA A 166 0.01 11.96 16.74
N VAL A 167 -0.96 11.19 17.24
CA VAL A 167 -1.22 9.81 16.81
C VAL A 167 -2.68 9.70 16.38
N THR A 168 -2.91 9.35 15.12
CA THR A 168 -4.27 9.28 14.55
C THR A 168 -4.61 7.84 14.20
N VAL A 169 -5.77 7.37 14.64
CA VAL A 169 -6.35 6.08 14.23
C VAL A 169 -7.49 6.34 13.25
N SER A 170 -7.29 6.00 11.98
CA SER A 170 -8.37 6.00 10.99
C SER A 170 -9.04 4.63 10.98
N GLY A 171 -10.06 4.48 11.82
CA GLY A 171 -10.77 3.21 12.05
C GLY A 171 -11.58 2.67 10.87
N ALA A 172 -12.19 1.51 11.09
CA ALA A 172 -12.95 0.77 10.07
C ALA A 172 -14.27 1.44 9.65
N HIS A 173 -14.74 2.43 10.41
CA HIS A 173 -15.93 3.23 10.09
C HIS A 173 -15.63 4.34 9.07
N ALA A 174 -14.38 4.81 8.98
CA ALA A 174 -13.98 5.81 8.00
C ALA A 174 -13.99 5.20 6.59
N ILE A 175 -14.54 5.91 5.61
CA ILE A 175 -14.65 5.44 4.22
C ILE A 175 -13.24 5.29 3.60
N GLY A 176 -13.08 4.30 2.72
CA GLY A 176 -11.88 4.08 1.93
C GLY A 176 -10.98 2.96 2.45
N GLU A 177 -10.11 2.50 1.56
CA GLU A 177 -9.08 1.49 1.85
C GLU A 177 -7.92 2.14 2.63
N GLY A 178 -7.22 1.34 3.44
CA GLY A 178 -6.12 1.80 4.28
C GLY A 178 -5.04 2.53 3.49
N GLU A 179 -4.66 2.00 2.33
CA GLU A 179 -3.67 2.62 1.45
C GLU A 179 -4.07 4.01 0.95
N HIS A 180 -5.34 4.19 0.57
CA HIS A 180 -5.87 5.48 0.11
C HIS A 180 -6.01 6.48 1.26
N LYS A 181 -6.39 6.03 2.46
CA LYS A 181 -6.41 6.85 3.69
C LYS A 181 -5.02 7.37 4.03
N ILE A 182 -4.00 6.51 3.93
CA ILE A 182 -2.60 6.86 4.16
C ILE A 182 -2.14 7.93 3.16
N VAL A 183 -2.35 7.71 1.86
CA VAL A 183 -1.96 8.68 0.82
C VAL A 183 -2.66 10.02 1.02
N SER A 184 -3.95 10.01 1.35
CA SER A 184 -4.71 11.24 1.65
C SER A 184 -4.11 12.00 2.84
N GLN A 185 -3.73 11.30 3.91
CA GLN A 185 -3.10 11.93 5.07
C GLN A 185 -1.70 12.46 4.73
N MET A 186 -0.92 11.71 3.94
CA MET A 186 0.40 12.12 3.49
C MET A 186 0.33 13.42 2.69
N LEU A 187 -0.62 13.53 1.75
CA LEU A 187 -0.86 14.74 0.96
C LEU A 187 -1.29 15.93 1.83
N ARG A 188 -2.17 15.72 2.82
CA ARG A 188 -2.52 16.78 3.78
C ARG A 188 -1.31 17.31 4.53
N GLN A 189 -0.41 16.43 4.98
CA GLN A 189 0.82 16.87 5.66
C GLN A 189 1.75 17.64 4.71
N ALA A 190 1.96 17.14 3.49
CA ALA A 190 2.76 17.83 2.49
C ALA A 190 2.19 19.23 2.17
N ALA A 191 0.86 19.37 2.07
CA ALA A 191 0.19 20.63 1.81
C ALA A 191 0.41 21.64 2.93
N ARG A 192 0.26 21.19 4.17
CA ARG A 192 0.50 22.00 5.36
C ARG A 192 1.94 22.49 5.42
N VAL A 193 2.91 21.59 5.24
CA VAL A 193 4.35 21.91 5.23
C VAL A 193 4.69 22.92 4.15
N ALA A 194 4.14 22.73 2.94
CA ALA A 194 4.34 23.63 1.82
C ALA A 194 3.74 25.02 2.08
N GLY A 195 2.51 25.09 2.62
CA GLY A 195 1.86 26.35 2.98
C GLY A 195 2.58 27.12 4.10
N GLU A 196 3.26 26.40 4.99
CA GLU A 196 4.11 26.98 6.05
C GLU A 196 5.52 27.35 5.56
N GLY A 197 5.86 27.09 4.28
CA GLY A 197 7.19 27.37 3.73
C GLY A 197 8.32 26.52 4.33
N ARG A 198 8.00 25.37 4.94
CA ARG A 198 8.98 24.50 5.60
C ARG A 198 9.57 23.48 4.63
N PRO A 199 10.78 22.94 4.90
CA PRO A 199 11.35 21.87 4.11
C PRO A 199 10.49 20.60 4.14
N ALA A 200 10.52 19.82 3.05
CA ALA A 200 9.79 18.58 2.93
C ALA A 200 10.13 17.58 4.06
N GLU A 201 9.08 17.06 4.68
CA GLU A 201 9.15 16.09 5.77
C GLU A 201 9.32 14.67 5.23
N SER A 202 9.85 13.77 6.06
CA SER A 202 10.08 12.37 5.70
C SER A 202 8.90 11.48 6.08
N HIS A 203 8.49 10.63 5.14
CA HIS A 203 7.32 9.76 5.28
C HIS A 203 7.74 8.29 5.16
N VAL A 204 7.36 7.47 6.13
CA VAL A 204 7.57 6.01 6.10
C VAL A 204 6.25 5.28 6.24
N ILE A 205 5.97 4.38 5.31
CA ILE A 205 4.70 3.64 5.25
C ILE A 205 4.98 2.15 5.43
N PHE A 206 4.46 1.54 6.49
CA PHE A 206 4.46 0.09 6.65
C PHE A 206 3.26 -0.52 5.93
N SER A 207 3.51 -1.26 4.86
CA SER A 207 2.47 -2.02 4.15
C SER A 207 3.05 -3.22 3.40
N GLY A 208 2.23 -4.27 3.30
CA GLY A 208 2.50 -5.46 2.49
C GLY A 208 2.02 -5.35 1.04
N ASP A 209 1.22 -4.32 0.72
CA ASP A 209 0.65 -4.14 -0.60
C ASP A 209 1.53 -3.28 -1.48
N ALA A 210 1.70 -3.71 -2.73
CA ALA A 210 2.57 -3.01 -3.66
C ALA A 210 1.89 -1.80 -4.31
N ASP A 211 0.56 -1.74 -4.29
CA ASP A 211 -0.23 -0.65 -4.86
C ASP A 211 0.10 0.67 -4.15
N ILE A 212 0.28 0.66 -2.82
CA ILE A 212 0.71 1.83 -2.05
C ILE A 212 2.08 2.38 -2.46
N PHE A 213 2.97 1.54 -3.01
CA PHE A 213 4.26 2.01 -3.52
C PHE A 213 4.09 2.78 -4.83
N LEU A 214 3.20 2.32 -5.73
CA LEU A 214 2.84 3.07 -6.94
C LEU A 214 2.09 4.36 -6.57
N LEU A 215 1.15 4.29 -5.62
CA LEU A 215 0.46 5.46 -5.11
C LEU A 215 1.46 6.48 -4.55
N SER A 216 2.44 6.03 -3.77
CA SER A 216 3.51 6.89 -3.24
C SER A 216 4.40 7.48 -4.34
N LEU A 217 4.68 6.70 -5.39
CA LEU A 217 5.54 7.13 -6.51
C LEU A 217 4.90 8.27 -7.31
N VAL A 218 3.60 8.22 -7.56
CA VAL A 218 2.88 9.23 -8.35
C VAL A 218 2.69 10.56 -7.62
N GLN A 219 2.72 10.58 -6.28
CA GLN A 219 2.56 11.82 -5.49
C GLN A 219 3.85 12.67 -5.51
N SER A 220 4.06 13.43 -6.58
CA SER A 220 5.21 14.34 -6.72
C SER A 220 5.27 15.43 -5.63
N ALA A 221 4.12 15.79 -5.07
CA ALA A 221 3.99 16.73 -3.94
C ALA A 221 4.64 16.21 -2.64
N CYS A 222 4.72 14.88 -2.48
CA CYS A 222 5.35 14.25 -1.32
C CYS A 222 6.76 13.79 -1.69
N ARG A 223 7.78 14.43 -1.11
CA ARG A 223 9.18 14.00 -1.26
C ARG A 223 9.57 13.10 -0.09
N ARG A 224 10.69 12.36 -0.21
CA ARG A 224 11.23 11.51 0.87
C ARG A 224 10.25 10.45 1.40
N VAL A 225 9.56 9.77 0.49
CA VAL A 225 8.63 8.68 0.82
C VAL A 225 9.31 7.31 0.69
N ARG A 226 9.21 6.51 1.76
CA ARG A 226 9.71 5.13 1.83
C ARG A 226 8.56 4.20 2.20
N VAL A 227 8.41 3.10 1.48
CA VAL A 227 7.47 2.02 1.84
C VAL A 227 8.28 0.87 2.42
N VAL A 228 7.91 0.39 3.60
CA VAL A 228 8.54 -0.71 4.30
C VAL A 228 7.64 -1.93 4.24
N SER A 229 8.19 -3.04 3.76
CA SER A 229 7.47 -4.30 3.61
C SER A 229 8.23 -5.46 4.26
N GLU A 230 7.51 -6.39 4.88
CA GLU A 230 8.09 -7.60 5.46
C GLU A 230 8.37 -8.65 4.38
N ARG A 231 9.58 -9.22 4.42
CA ARG A 231 10.07 -10.23 3.47
C ARG A 231 10.62 -11.43 4.21
N PRO A 232 10.39 -12.67 3.73
CA PRO A 232 11.17 -13.81 4.17
C PRO A 232 12.64 -13.57 3.82
N GLN A 233 13.54 -13.74 4.79
CA GLN A 233 14.98 -13.68 4.57
C GLN A 233 15.37 -14.79 3.59
N GLU A 234 16.07 -14.44 2.50
CA GLU A 234 16.60 -15.44 1.59
C GLU A 234 17.68 -16.25 2.31
N GLY A 235 17.45 -17.57 2.41
CA GLY A 235 18.46 -18.47 2.97
C GLY A 235 19.55 -18.68 1.94
N GLY A 236 20.82 -18.63 2.37
CA GLY A 236 21.95 -18.97 1.51
C GLY A 236 21.85 -20.40 0.93
N PRO A 237 22.66 -20.75 -0.08
CA PRO A 237 22.56 -22.01 -0.82
C PRO A 237 22.64 -23.28 0.05
N ASN A 238 23.22 -23.20 1.26
CA ASN A 238 23.32 -24.30 2.24
C ASN A 238 22.38 -24.18 3.46
N ALA A 239 21.50 -23.17 3.50
CA ALA A 239 20.51 -23.07 4.56
C ALA A 239 19.40 -24.10 4.31
N GLY A 240 19.44 -25.23 5.02
CA GLY A 240 18.33 -26.19 5.06
C GLY A 240 17.00 -25.52 5.42
N LYS A 241 15.87 -26.25 5.36
CA LYS A 241 14.50 -25.77 5.63
C LYS A 241 14.24 -25.25 7.07
N ARG A 242 15.24 -24.75 7.80
CA ARG A 242 15.06 -23.97 9.03
C ARG A 242 14.22 -22.72 8.73
N LYS A 243 13.41 -22.32 9.72
CA LYS A 243 12.56 -21.12 9.67
C LYS A 243 13.42 -19.92 9.25
N ARG A 244 13.30 -19.48 8.00
CA ARG A 244 13.87 -18.22 7.51
C ARG A 244 13.29 -17.10 8.37
N GLY A 245 14.15 -16.20 8.87
CA GLY A 245 13.71 -15.00 9.57
C GLY A 245 12.87 -14.11 8.64
N MET A 246 12.16 -13.13 9.20
CA MET A 246 11.63 -12.03 8.41
C MET A 246 12.61 -10.86 8.46
N MET A 247 12.81 -10.20 7.32
CA MET A 247 13.52 -8.93 7.23
C MET A 247 12.54 -7.86 6.77
N LEU A 248 12.82 -6.62 7.14
CA LEU A 248 12.11 -5.45 6.62
C LEU A 248 12.89 -4.94 5.41
N GLN A 249 12.21 -4.69 4.30
CA GLN A 249 12.79 -4.10 3.08
C GLN A 249 12.18 -2.72 2.87
N ILE A 250 13.02 -1.71 2.67
CA ILE A 250 12.66 -0.34 2.29
C ILE A 250 12.58 -0.24 0.77
N TRP A 251 11.51 0.37 0.28
CA TRP A 251 11.27 0.70 -1.11
C TRP A 251 11.22 2.23 -1.22
N ASN A 252 12.24 2.83 -1.82
CA ASN A 252 12.42 4.27 -1.88
C ASN A 252 11.87 4.82 -3.20
N ALA A 253 10.70 5.47 -3.13
CA ALA A 253 10.00 6.00 -4.30
C ALA A 253 10.80 7.10 -5.01
N GLU A 254 11.52 7.93 -4.24
CA GLU A 254 12.33 9.03 -4.79
C GLU A 254 13.60 8.53 -5.49
N VAL A 255 14.25 7.50 -4.95
CA VAL A 255 15.40 6.86 -5.63
C VAL A 255 14.92 6.21 -6.93
N LEU A 256 13.81 5.48 -6.91
CA LEU A 256 13.25 4.87 -8.12
C LEU A 256 12.92 5.94 -9.17
N ALA A 257 12.23 7.01 -8.79
CA ALA A 257 11.89 8.11 -9.71
C ALA A 257 13.13 8.73 -10.39
N ARG A 258 14.23 8.93 -9.65
CA ARG A 258 15.50 9.41 -10.22
C ARG A 258 16.09 8.43 -11.22
N HIS A 259 16.02 7.13 -10.96
CA HIS A 259 16.44 6.11 -11.94
C HIS A 259 15.58 6.14 -13.20
N LEU A 260 14.25 6.19 -13.06
CA LEU A 260 13.33 6.26 -14.21
C LEU A 260 13.60 7.51 -15.07
N HIS A 261 13.81 8.66 -14.44
CA HIS A 261 14.18 9.90 -15.14
C HIS A 261 15.53 9.81 -15.85
N THR A 262 16.53 9.20 -15.20
CA THR A 262 17.83 8.96 -15.81
C THR A 262 17.73 8.00 -17.00
N GLU A 263 16.88 6.97 -16.92
CA GLU A 263 16.63 6.08 -18.05
C GLU A 263 16.06 6.85 -19.25
N LEU A 264 15.02 7.66 -19.07
CA LEU A 264 14.44 8.41 -20.20
C LEU A 264 15.48 9.34 -20.85
N THR A 265 16.26 10.05 -20.04
CA THR A 265 17.21 11.09 -20.48
C THR A 265 18.58 10.55 -20.90
N ARG A 266 18.76 9.22 -20.99
CA ARG A 266 19.95 8.60 -21.60
C ARG A 266 19.99 8.89 -23.10
N GLY A 267 20.82 9.86 -23.49
CA GLY A 267 21.13 10.19 -24.88
C GLY A 267 21.62 11.64 -25.05
N PRO A 268 22.45 11.95 -26.06
CA PRO A 268 22.87 13.33 -26.32
C PRO A 268 21.69 14.21 -26.73
N GLY A 269 21.57 15.41 -26.13
CA GLY A 269 20.58 16.43 -26.48
C GLY A 269 19.21 16.36 -25.77
N LEU A 270 19.01 15.43 -24.83
CA LEU A 270 17.74 15.31 -24.09
C LEU A 270 17.70 16.24 -22.87
N SER A 271 16.63 17.04 -22.77
CA SER A 271 16.37 17.97 -21.67
C SER A 271 15.99 17.23 -20.38
N ARG A 272 16.48 17.70 -19.22
CA ARG A 272 16.17 17.17 -17.88
C ARG A 272 15.22 18.11 -17.13
N LYS A 273 13.96 18.27 -17.58
CA LYS A 273 13.03 19.14 -16.84
C LYS A 273 12.44 18.38 -15.66
N ALA A 274 12.22 19.07 -14.54
CA ALA A 274 11.52 18.50 -13.38
C ALA A 274 10.08 18.05 -13.72
N SER A 275 9.41 18.73 -14.65
CA SER A 275 8.11 18.34 -15.19
C SER A 275 8.11 16.94 -15.84
N ASP A 276 9.25 16.53 -16.40
CA ASP A 276 9.39 15.22 -17.04
C ASP A 276 9.42 14.09 -15.99
N GLU A 277 9.89 14.38 -14.77
CA GLU A 277 9.95 13.40 -13.68
C GLU A 277 8.54 13.06 -13.16
N ALA A 278 7.69 14.07 -12.91
CA ALA A 278 6.32 13.85 -12.47
C ALA A 278 5.50 13.05 -13.49
N ALA A 279 5.62 13.41 -14.77
CA ALA A 279 4.97 12.69 -15.86
C ALA A 279 5.50 11.25 -16.00
N LEU A 280 6.81 11.02 -15.87
CA LEU A 280 7.40 9.68 -15.91
C LEU A 280 6.90 8.78 -14.78
N ARG A 281 6.73 9.31 -13.56
CA ARG A 281 6.16 8.56 -12.43
C ARG A 281 4.75 8.08 -12.76
N ARG A 282 3.89 8.95 -13.31
CA ARG A 282 2.53 8.62 -13.76
C ARG A 282 2.53 7.58 -14.89
N ASP A 283 3.38 7.77 -15.89
CA ASP A 283 3.51 6.84 -17.02
C ASP A 283 3.97 5.46 -16.56
N PHE A 284 4.96 5.38 -15.65
CA PHE A 284 5.42 4.13 -15.06
C PHE A 284 4.31 3.44 -14.26
N ALA A 285 3.54 4.21 -13.47
CA ALA A 285 2.39 3.66 -12.75
C ALA A 285 1.35 3.09 -13.73
N LEU A 286 1.00 3.81 -14.80
CA LEU A 286 0.06 3.31 -15.81
C LEU A 286 0.56 2.04 -16.50
N CYS A 287 1.83 1.99 -16.93
CA CYS A 287 2.44 0.78 -17.47
C CYS A 287 2.39 -0.37 -16.45
N SER A 288 2.53 -0.07 -15.16
CA SER A 288 2.42 -1.05 -14.07
C SER A 288 1.04 -1.68 -13.97
N LEU A 289 -0.02 -0.90 -14.17
CA LEU A 289 -1.40 -1.38 -14.12
C LEU A 289 -1.77 -2.36 -15.25
N PHE A 290 -1.03 -2.37 -16.37
CA PHE A 290 -1.26 -3.33 -17.46
C PHE A 290 -1.03 -4.80 -17.08
N ALA A 291 -0.22 -5.05 -16.03
CA ALA A 291 -0.05 -6.39 -15.48
C ALA A 291 -1.25 -6.88 -14.65
N GLY A 292 -2.30 -6.07 -14.55
CA GLY A 292 -3.48 -6.32 -13.74
C GLY A 292 -3.30 -5.83 -12.31
N ASN A 293 -4.42 -5.44 -11.70
CA ASN A 293 -4.50 -4.97 -10.33
C ASN A 293 -5.82 -5.42 -9.70
N ASP A 294 -6.15 -4.90 -8.52
CA ASP A 294 -7.37 -5.27 -7.81
C ASP A 294 -8.67 -4.79 -8.48
N TYR A 295 -8.58 -3.86 -9.42
CA TYR A 295 -9.70 -3.22 -10.10
C TYR A 295 -9.84 -3.67 -11.56
N LEU A 296 -8.71 -3.96 -12.22
CA LEU A 296 -8.65 -4.32 -13.63
C LEU A 296 -7.91 -5.65 -13.84
N PRO A 297 -8.42 -6.54 -14.72
CA PRO A 297 -7.71 -7.76 -15.07
C PRO A 297 -6.40 -7.46 -15.82
N GLU A 298 -5.47 -8.41 -15.77
CA GLU A 298 -4.25 -8.38 -16.59
C GLU A 298 -4.60 -8.35 -18.09
N LEU A 299 -3.87 -7.54 -18.88
CA LEU A 299 -4.01 -7.55 -20.33
C LEU A 299 -3.60 -8.92 -20.89
N ARG A 300 -4.39 -9.46 -21.83
CA ARG A 300 -4.18 -10.79 -22.41
C ARG A 300 -2.95 -10.91 -23.32
N CYS A 301 -2.19 -9.84 -23.51
CA CYS A 301 -0.90 -9.87 -24.21
C CYS A 301 0.18 -10.46 -23.28
N SER A 302 0.99 -11.39 -23.79
CA SER A 302 2.07 -12.09 -23.05
C SER A 302 3.27 -11.20 -22.69
N LEU A 303 3.03 -9.94 -22.34
CA LEU A 303 4.07 -8.97 -22.04
C LEU A 303 4.35 -8.94 -20.56
N THR A 304 5.59 -9.20 -20.24
CA THR A 304 6.12 -8.93 -18.91
C THR A 304 6.14 -7.41 -18.68
N PRO A 305 5.95 -6.97 -17.43
CA PRO A 305 6.26 -5.63 -16.94
C PRO A 305 7.44 -4.90 -17.62
N GLN A 306 8.59 -5.59 -17.64
CA GLN A 306 9.82 -5.11 -18.23
C GLN A 306 9.67 -4.72 -19.71
N LYS A 307 9.07 -5.61 -20.51
CA LYS A 307 8.87 -5.39 -21.95
C LYS A 307 7.98 -4.18 -22.22
N VAL A 308 6.90 -4.01 -21.44
CA VAL A 308 6.02 -2.83 -21.57
C VAL A 308 6.81 -1.55 -21.32
N TRP A 309 7.58 -1.52 -20.23
CA TRP A 309 8.39 -0.35 -19.87
C TRP A 309 9.47 -0.03 -20.93
N GLU A 310 10.18 -1.05 -21.42
CA GLU A 310 11.21 -0.89 -22.44
C GLU A 310 10.63 -0.39 -23.79
N GLN A 311 9.48 -0.91 -24.19
CA GLN A 311 8.77 -0.45 -25.39
C GLN A 311 8.28 0.99 -25.25
N TYR A 312 7.71 1.34 -24.09
CA TYR A 312 7.33 2.70 -23.78
C TYR A 312 8.53 3.66 -23.88
N LEU A 313 9.67 3.34 -23.27
CA LEU A 313 10.87 4.17 -23.35
C LEU A 313 11.39 4.31 -24.80
N SER A 314 11.34 3.23 -25.59
CA SER A 314 11.72 3.26 -27.01
C SER A 314 10.84 4.22 -27.80
N LEU A 315 9.52 4.12 -27.66
CA LEU A 315 8.55 4.99 -28.34
C LEU A 315 8.66 6.45 -27.88
N ARG A 316 8.81 6.68 -26.57
CA ARG A 316 9.06 8.01 -26.00
C ARG A 316 10.29 8.66 -26.62
N ARG A 317 11.42 7.96 -26.73
CA ARG A 317 12.64 8.53 -27.33
C ARG A 317 12.52 8.76 -28.83
N ALA A 318 11.89 7.84 -29.56
CA ALA A 318 11.89 7.86 -31.02
C ALA A 318 10.84 8.79 -31.64
N ARG A 319 9.60 8.80 -31.11
CA ARG A 319 8.46 9.47 -31.76
C ARG A 319 7.69 10.43 -30.85
N PHE A 320 7.78 10.25 -29.53
CA PHE A 320 6.96 10.99 -28.55
C PHE A 320 7.82 11.69 -27.48
N ALA A 321 8.94 12.29 -27.87
CA ALA A 321 9.94 12.84 -26.94
C ALA A 321 9.36 13.92 -26.00
N LYS A 322 8.39 14.69 -26.49
CA LYS A 322 7.75 15.80 -25.76
C LYS A 322 6.41 15.44 -25.12
N SER A 323 5.87 14.26 -25.39
CA SER A 323 4.50 13.90 -24.99
C SER A 323 4.52 12.77 -23.96
N PRO A 324 4.00 12.98 -22.75
CA PRO A 324 3.80 11.90 -21.80
C PRO A 324 2.66 10.97 -22.21
N LEU A 325 2.66 9.75 -21.66
CA LEU A 325 1.55 8.82 -21.86
C LEU A 325 0.32 9.27 -21.07
N VAL A 326 0.54 9.80 -19.88
CA VAL A 326 -0.45 10.41 -19.00
C VAL A 326 -0.23 11.92 -18.99
N GLU A 327 -1.15 12.63 -19.61
CA GLU A 327 -1.19 14.09 -19.65
C GLU A 327 -2.02 14.59 -18.47
N ALA A 328 -1.39 15.32 -17.56
CA ALA A 328 -2.10 16.03 -16.50
C ALA A 328 -2.60 17.36 -17.05
N SER A 329 -3.88 17.69 -16.81
CA SER A 329 -4.34 19.05 -16.98
C SER A 329 -3.61 19.95 -15.97
N LEU A 330 -2.77 20.87 -16.45
CA LEU A 330 -1.92 21.76 -15.65
C LEU A 330 -2.67 22.72 -14.71
N ALA A 331 -4.00 22.68 -14.69
CA ALA A 331 -4.80 23.59 -13.86
C ALA A 331 -4.72 23.28 -12.36
N GLU A 332 -4.32 22.07 -11.93
CA GLU A 332 -4.56 21.61 -10.56
C GLU A 332 -3.47 20.70 -9.96
N GLU A 333 -2.17 20.91 -10.26
CA GLU A 333 -1.09 20.35 -9.40
C GLU A 333 -1.00 21.08 -8.02
N GLY A 334 -2.13 21.58 -7.53
CA GLY A 334 -2.26 22.30 -6.27
C GLY A 334 -3.01 21.47 -5.24
N LEU A 335 -2.39 21.23 -4.09
CA LEU A 335 -3.07 20.65 -2.94
C LEU A 335 -4.25 21.58 -2.56
N PRO A 336 -5.48 21.07 -2.37
CA PRO A 336 -6.63 21.91 -2.12
C PRO A 336 -6.38 22.80 -0.90
N ALA A 337 -6.45 24.12 -1.11
CA ALA A 337 -6.02 25.15 -0.15
C ALA A 337 -6.95 25.29 1.07
N SER A 338 -8.05 24.54 1.14
CA SER A 338 -8.97 24.57 2.27
C SER A 338 -9.85 23.33 2.29
N HIS A 339 -9.60 22.42 3.23
CA HIS A 339 -10.65 21.52 3.70
C HIS A 339 -10.71 21.62 5.21
N SER A 340 -11.84 22.14 5.70
CA SER A 340 -12.23 22.13 7.10
C SER A 340 -12.22 20.69 7.62
N GLU A 341 -11.75 20.53 8.86
CA GLU A 341 -11.80 19.27 9.59
C GLU A 341 -13.25 18.77 9.67
N GLY A 342 -13.61 17.79 8.84
CA GLY A 342 -14.99 17.34 8.78
C GLY A 342 -15.33 16.45 7.58
N GLY A 343 -14.66 15.30 7.47
CA GLY A 343 -15.19 14.17 6.71
C GLY A 343 -15.14 14.27 5.18
N TRP A 344 -15.11 13.09 4.57
CA TRP A 344 -15.66 12.88 3.23
C TRP A 344 -17.18 13.08 3.33
N ALA A 345 -17.61 14.31 3.59
CA ALA A 345 -19.00 14.66 3.67
C ALA A 345 -19.60 14.45 2.28
N LEU A 346 -20.19 13.27 2.13
CA LEU A 346 -21.31 13.05 1.22
C LEU A 346 -22.30 14.17 1.49
N ASP A 347 -22.38 15.14 0.57
CA ASP A 347 -23.62 15.87 0.42
C ASP A 347 -24.60 14.87 -0.19
N VAL A 348 -25.42 14.26 0.67
CA VAL A 348 -26.44 13.32 0.24
C VAL A 348 -27.58 14.17 -0.31
N GLY A 349 -27.50 14.53 -1.59
CA GLY A 349 -28.65 15.04 -2.32
C GLY A 349 -29.83 14.07 -2.20
N GLU A 350 -31.05 14.59 -2.22
CA GLU A 350 -32.31 13.87 -1.94
C GLU A 350 -32.55 12.60 -2.80
N GLU A 351 -31.73 12.33 -3.81
CA GLU A 351 -31.86 11.18 -4.72
C GLU A 351 -30.82 10.04 -4.52
N GLY A 352 -30.02 10.06 -3.45
CA GLY A 352 -29.34 8.85 -2.98
C GLY A 352 -28.24 8.27 -3.88
N SER A 353 -27.52 9.09 -4.65
CA SER A 353 -26.32 8.68 -5.37
C SER A 353 -25.05 9.11 -4.63
N ALA A 354 -24.42 8.18 -3.91
CA ALA A 354 -23.16 8.39 -3.20
C ALA A 354 -21.96 8.06 -4.10
N PHE A 355 -21.35 9.08 -4.71
CA PHE A 355 -20.01 9.01 -5.29
C PHE A 355 -19.17 10.19 -4.80
N ALA A 356 -18.59 10.07 -3.60
CA ALA A 356 -17.55 11.01 -3.16
C ALA A 356 -16.19 10.60 -3.77
N VAL A 357 -16.05 10.83 -5.07
CA VAL A 357 -14.75 11.02 -5.73
C VAL A 357 -14.85 12.37 -6.39
N GLU A 358 -14.73 13.45 -5.63
CA GLU A 358 -14.61 14.78 -6.24
C GLU A 358 -13.13 15.16 -6.39
N PRO A 359 -12.81 15.85 -7.50
CA PRO A 359 -12.01 15.27 -8.58
C PRO A 359 -10.53 15.66 -8.40
N TYR A 360 -9.65 14.67 -8.39
CA TYR A 360 -8.21 14.90 -8.47
C TYR A 360 -7.80 14.80 -9.94
N GLU A 361 -7.27 15.88 -10.50
CA GLU A 361 -6.53 15.94 -11.77
C GLU A 361 -7.18 15.16 -12.94
N HIS A 362 -7.79 15.88 -13.89
CA HIS A 362 -8.19 15.25 -15.15
C HIS A 362 -6.95 14.77 -15.91
N TYR A 363 -6.73 13.45 -15.87
CA TYR A 363 -5.74 12.79 -16.70
C TYR A 363 -6.34 12.43 -18.05
N ALA A 364 -5.66 12.85 -19.11
CA ALA A 364 -5.88 12.33 -20.44
C ALA A 364 -4.77 11.35 -20.80
N PHE A 365 -5.09 10.35 -21.62
CA PHE A 365 -4.06 9.52 -22.24
C PHE A 365 -3.67 10.14 -23.57
N HIS A 366 -2.37 10.23 -23.83
CA HIS A 366 -1.89 10.60 -25.16
C HIS A 366 -2.19 9.45 -26.13
N GLN A 367 -3.38 9.50 -26.73
CA GLN A 367 -3.99 8.41 -27.50
C GLN A 367 -3.07 7.85 -28.60
N PRO A 368 -2.35 8.65 -29.40
CA PRO A 368 -1.41 8.11 -30.40
C PRO A 368 -0.28 7.28 -29.78
N LEU A 369 0.23 7.69 -28.62
CA LEU A 369 1.32 6.98 -27.94
C LEU A 369 0.78 5.69 -27.32
N LEU A 370 -0.39 5.74 -26.69
CA LEU A 370 -1.04 4.56 -26.13
C LEU A 370 -1.33 3.51 -27.22
N LEU A 371 -1.86 3.92 -28.38
CA LEU A 371 -2.13 3.01 -29.50
C LEU A 371 -0.86 2.35 -30.03
N GLU A 372 0.21 3.12 -30.25
CA GLU A 372 1.49 2.57 -30.71
C GLU A 372 2.12 1.64 -29.66
N LEU A 373 2.01 2.00 -28.38
CA LEU A 373 2.45 1.13 -27.29
C LEU A 373 1.66 -0.19 -27.29
N MET A 374 0.34 -0.14 -27.47
CA MET A 374 -0.51 -1.33 -27.54
C MET A 374 -0.23 -2.20 -28.78
N ARG A 375 0.09 -1.60 -29.93
CA ARG A 375 0.52 -2.33 -31.15
C ARG A 375 1.88 -3.00 -30.98
N ALA A 376 2.86 -2.26 -30.46
CA ALA A 376 4.18 -2.82 -30.16
C ALA A 376 4.08 -3.96 -29.13
N ALA A 377 3.17 -3.80 -28.17
CA ALA A 377 2.81 -4.79 -27.18
C ALA A 377 2.18 -6.07 -27.78
N SER A 378 1.29 -5.95 -28.76
CA SER A 378 0.65 -7.10 -29.42
C SER A 378 1.56 -7.82 -30.43
N GLY A 379 2.76 -7.29 -30.71
CA GLY A 379 3.69 -7.87 -31.68
C GLY A 379 3.48 -7.39 -33.13
N GLY A 380 2.80 -6.26 -33.33
CA GLY A 380 2.43 -5.73 -34.65
C GLY A 380 0.92 -5.66 -34.82
#